data_AF-A0A3A8LC76-F1
#
_entry.id   AF-A0A3A8LC76-F1
#
_cell.length_a   1.000
_cell.length_b   1.000
_cell.length_c   1.000
_cell.angle_alpha   90.00
_cell.angle_beta   90.00
_cell.angle_gamma   90.00
#
_symmetry.space_group_name_H-M   'P 1'
#
loop_
_entity.id
_entity.type
_entity.pdbx_description
1 polymer ?
#
loop_
_entity_poly.entity_id
_entity_poly.type
_entity_poly.pdbx_seq_one_letter_code
_entity_poly.pdbx_strand_id
1 'polypeptide(L)'
;MDYVPEQRTHLYLNQPGDYTGDTWHVAAAMVLNPRVRVLLTVSSDSKEVETAPAIAGYYEAIGLGQRVQRYTGVKLEKVGSVNGKPKAHQHRDTAVMKVGGEQPVGLIYQSTSVILREIATQELPRVRERLQLGLCAGLSDSQEREIQRRANAWLEQLFSSEDIQTVLLINGRMERYNPQHNLDEERFDIIKEAVLRVPGAHFLVMGNRFALKKEGTPAWLKKAHERRLPVPGNDQEAVEDLFDLVGVGHDLDRWRGTAAFWREVANSKWGREKRVKFVGGRSGSTDIAAFMGIDVLSWDHFLPEDIEYLRMRVTAPDLMRVCHLHDGKKPRTPEFFVPPEEALLGPSVEILLRGDPGVAYPTPVLTVGGSKNREKAQVKVQAKKKKNATYETKGETSSSPVSAIVSSVFDVWSSLFLDPHWIPGSGEAETAMAYSVDGRSFPKPTKPEVG
;
A
#
# COMPACT_ATOMS: atom_id res chain seq x y z
N MET A 1 -35.87 24.11 17.76
CA MET A 1 -35.01 24.18 16.57
C MET A 1 -34.66 22.77 16.21
N ASP A 2 -35.28 22.25 15.16
CA ASP A 2 -34.98 20.92 14.66
C ASP A 2 -33.57 20.95 14.07
N TYR A 3 -32.71 20.07 14.57
CA TYR A 3 -31.40 19.82 14.01
C TYR A 3 -31.62 19.25 12.60
N VAL A 4 -31.59 20.11 11.59
CA VAL A 4 -31.45 19.67 10.20
C VAL A 4 -30.06 19.05 10.13
N PRO A 5 -29.92 17.73 9.90
CA PRO A 5 -28.61 17.14 9.71
C PRO A 5 -28.04 17.86 8.49
N GLU A 6 -26.96 18.62 8.68
CA GLU A 6 -26.16 19.12 7.55
C GLU A 6 -26.00 17.94 6.60
N GLN A 7 -26.47 18.10 5.36
CA GLN A 7 -26.23 17.13 4.30
C GLN A 7 -24.72 17.00 4.17
N ARG A 8 -24.15 16.02 4.88
CA ARG A 8 -22.70 15.84 4.92
C ARG A 8 -22.25 15.50 3.51
N THR A 9 -21.57 16.44 2.87
CA THR A 9 -21.05 16.32 1.51
C THR A 9 -20.32 14.99 1.34
N HIS A 10 -20.62 14.29 0.24
CA HIS A 10 -19.92 13.05 -0.10
C HIS A 10 -18.45 13.36 -0.41
N LEU A 11 -17.59 12.39 -0.13
CA LEU A 11 -16.17 12.44 -0.44
C LEU A 11 -15.92 11.47 -1.59
N TYR A 12 -15.59 11.98 -2.78
CA TYR A 12 -15.36 11.12 -3.94
C TYR A 12 -13.87 10.77 -4.03
N LEU A 13 -13.57 9.48 -4.25
CA LEU A 13 -12.24 9.00 -4.61
C LEU A 13 -12.29 8.47 -6.05
N ASN A 14 -11.41 8.96 -6.91
CA ASN A 14 -11.31 8.47 -8.26
C ASN A 14 -10.41 7.22 -8.34
N GLN A 15 -10.95 6.11 -8.85
CA GLN A 15 -10.21 4.88 -9.13
C GLN A 15 -10.15 4.62 -10.63
N PRO A 16 -8.96 4.65 -11.26
CA PRO A 16 -8.81 4.20 -12.64
C PRO A 16 -9.08 2.70 -12.80
N GLY A 17 -9.62 2.30 -13.95
CA GLY A 17 -10.10 0.94 -14.22
C GLY A 17 -9.04 -0.17 -14.13
N ASP A 18 -7.75 0.14 -14.19
CA ASP A 18 -6.64 -0.84 -14.14
C ASP A 18 -5.86 -0.82 -12.82
N TYR A 19 -6.31 -0.05 -11.81
CA TYR A 19 -5.68 0.04 -10.50
C TYR A 19 -6.22 -1.04 -9.56
N THR A 20 -6.07 -2.30 -9.99
CA THR A 20 -6.60 -3.46 -9.25
C THR A 20 -5.90 -3.69 -7.92
N GLY A 21 -4.63 -3.27 -7.79
CA GLY A 21 -3.86 -3.40 -6.55
C GLY A 21 -4.36 -2.48 -5.42
N ASP A 22 -5.00 -1.37 -5.76
CA ASP A 22 -5.47 -0.36 -4.81
C ASP A 22 -6.93 -0.53 -4.39
N THR A 23 -7.64 -1.46 -5.03
CA THR A 23 -9.05 -1.75 -4.77
C THR A 23 -9.31 -2.03 -3.29
N TRP A 24 -8.43 -2.78 -2.62
CA TRP A 24 -8.53 -3.09 -1.19
C TRP A 24 -8.43 -1.84 -0.31
N HIS A 25 -7.57 -0.91 -0.71
CA HIS A 25 -7.29 0.31 0.03
C HIS A 25 -8.47 1.29 -0.07
N VAL A 26 -9.08 1.38 -1.25
CA VAL A 26 -10.30 2.16 -1.48
C VAL A 26 -11.50 1.53 -0.78
N ALA A 27 -11.63 0.19 -0.80
CA ALA A 27 -12.65 -0.53 -0.03
C ALA A 27 -12.52 -0.25 1.46
N ALA A 28 -11.29 -0.30 2.01
CA ALA A 28 -11.02 0.02 3.40
C ALA A 28 -11.46 1.45 3.76
N ALA A 29 -11.13 2.44 2.91
CA ALA A 29 -11.61 3.82 3.10
C ALA A 29 -13.14 3.92 3.08
N MET A 30 -13.82 3.17 2.19
CA MET A 30 -15.28 3.12 2.17
C MET A 30 -15.88 2.50 3.44
N VAL A 31 -15.34 1.37 3.90
CA VAL A 31 -15.78 0.70 5.15
C VAL A 31 -15.61 1.61 6.35
N LEU A 32 -14.47 2.30 6.44
CA LEU A 32 -14.15 3.15 7.58
C LEU A 32 -14.88 4.48 7.56
N ASN A 33 -15.19 5.04 6.39
CA ASN A 33 -15.89 6.30 6.30
C ASN A 33 -17.12 6.20 5.39
N PRO A 34 -18.36 6.26 5.93
CA PRO A 34 -19.59 6.08 5.15
C PRO A 34 -19.85 7.21 4.13
N ARG A 35 -19.10 8.31 4.16
CA ARG A 35 -19.21 9.41 3.19
C ARG A 35 -18.39 9.16 1.92
N VAL A 36 -17.43 8.25 1.96
CA VAL A 36 -16.59 7.94 0.80
C VAL A 36 -17.46 7.34 -0.32
N ARG A 37 -17.26 7.80 -1.54
CA ARG A 37 -17.86 7.27 -2.77
C ARG A 37 -16.73 7.06 -3.77
N VAL A 38 -16.88 6.10 -4.67
CA VAL A 38 -15.86 5.81 -5.69
C VAL A 38 -16.38 6.21 -7.05
N LEU A 39 -15.54 6.93 -7.79
CA LEU A 39 -15.73 7.19 -9.21
C LEU A 39 -14.78 6.25 -9.96
N LEU A 40 -15.31 5.16 -10.49
CA LEU A 40 -14.55 4.17 -11.25
C LEU A 40 -14.47 4.64 -12.70
N THR A 41 -13.32 5.19 -13.08
CA THR A 41 -13.12 5.78 -14.40
C THR A 41 -12.43 4.81 -15.35
N VAL A 42 -12.94 4.73 -16.57
CA VAL A 42 -12.50 3.79 -17.60
C VAL A 42 -12.23 4.55 -18.90
N SER A 43 -11.00 4.51 -19.37
CA SER A 43 -10.56 5.00 -20.67
C SER A 43 -10.84 3.96 -21.76
N SER A 44 -10.50 4.29 -23.01
CA SER A 44 -10.55 3.35 -24.12
C SER A 44 -9.42 2.31 -24.12
N ASP A 45 -8.55 2.32 -23.10
CA ASP A 45 -7.52 1.29 -22.91
C ASP A 45 -8.16 -0.08 -22.69
N SER A 46 -7.75 -1.09 -23.47
CA SER A 46 -8.36 -2.42 -23.42
C SER A 46 -8.23 -3.07 -22.05
N LYS A 47 -7.10 -2.86 -21.35
CA LYS A 47 -6.88 -3.43 -20.03
C LYS A 47 -7.85 -2.83 -19.01
N GLU A 48 -8.10 -1.52 -19.04
CA GLU A 48 -9.08 -0.89 -18.14
C GLU A 48 -10.51 -1.37 -18.44
N VAL A 49 -10.86 -1.55 -19.72
CA VAL A 49 -12.17 -2.08 -20.12
C VAL A 49 -12.37 -3.51 -19.59
N GLU A 50 -11.33 -4.33 -19.65
CA GLU A 50 -11.33 -5.71 -19.16
C GLU A 50 -11.38 -5.80 -17.62
N THR A 51 -10.65 -4.92 -16.92
CA THR A 51 -10.46 -5.02 -15.46
C THR A 51 -11.47 -4.22 -14.63
N ALA A 52 -12.08 -3.15 -15.18
CA ALA A 52 -13.06 -2.37 -14.44
C ALA A 52 -14.33 -3.15 -14.02
N PRO A 53 -14.92 -4.06 -14.83
CA PRO A 53 -16.04 -4.89 -14.40
C PRO A 53 -15.70 -5.72 -13.15
N ALA A 54 -14.49 -6.26 -13.09
CA ALA A 54 -13.99 -7.03 -11.95
C ALA A 54 -13.90 -6.18 -10.67
N ILE A 55 -13.40 -4.94 -10.79
CA ILE A 55 -13.33 -3.99 -9.66
C ILE A 55 -14.73 -3.63 -9.16
N ALA A 56 -15.66 -3.28 -10.08
CA ALA A 56 -17.03 -2.95 -9.71
C ALA A 56 -17.75 -4.15 -9.07
N GLY A 57 -17.56 -5.34 -9.65
CA GLY A 57 -18.10 -6.59 -9.13
C GLY A 57 -17.61 -6.88 -7.72
N TYR A 58 -16.33 -6.67 -7.43
CA TYR A 58 -15.79 -6.81 -6.08
C TYR A 58 -16.51 -5.89 -5.07
N TYR A 59 -16.72 -4.61 -5.41
CA TYR A 59 -17.42 -3.69 -4.52
C TYR A 59 -18.87 -4.07 -4.29
N GLU A 60 -19.58 -4.52 -5.32
CA GLU A 60 -20.95 -5.04 -5.18
C GLU A 60 -20.96 -6.24 -4.23
N ALA A 61 -20.02 -7.17 -4.42
CA ALA A 61 -19.90 -8.38 -3.64
C ALA A 61 -19.74 -8.09 -2.13
N ILE A 62 -18.98 -7.06 -1.75
CA ILE A 62 -18.82 -6.66 -0.34
C ILE A 62 -19.87 -5.64 0.14
N GLY A 63 -20.97 -5.44 -0.58
CA GLY A 63 -22.07 -4.55 -0.19
C GLY A 63 -21.76 -3.05 -0.33
N LEU A 64 -20.73 -2.69 -1.10
CA LEU A 64 -20.31 -1.30 -1.34
C LEU A 64 -20.67 -0.80 -2.74
N GLY A 65 -21.26 -1.62 -3.61
CA GLY A 65 -21.49 -1.26 -5.02
C GLY A 65 -22.38 -0.04 -5.23
N GLN A 66 -23.37 0.19 -4.36
CA GLN A 66 -24.20 1.43 -4.39
C GLN A 66 -23.39 2.72 -4.16
N ARG A 67 -22.15 2.60 -3.68
CA ARG A 67 -21.22 3.73 -3.44
C ARG A 67 -20.24 3.93 -4.59
N VAL A 68 -20.37 3.14 -5.66
CA VAL A 68 -19.49 3.16 -6.83
C VAL A 68 -20.26 3.67 -8.04
N GLN A 69 -19.72 4.67 -8.72
CA GLN A 69 -20.25 5.19 -9.97
C GLN A 69 -19.21 4.97 -11.06
N ARG A 70 -19.60 4.27 -12.13
CA ARG A 70 -18.71 3.97 -13.25
C ARG A 70 -18.85 5.02 -14.35
N TYR A 71 -17.73 5.58 -14.80
CA TYR A 71 -17.66 6.49 -15.94
C TYR A 71 -16.73 5.95 -17.01
N THR A 72 -17.24 5.83 -18.23
CA THR A 72 -16.46 5.38 -19.39
C THR A 72 -16.09 6.54 -20.32
N GLY A 73 -15.14 6.31 -21.21
CA GLY A 73 -14.74 7.28 -22.23
C GLY A 73 -13.78 8.36 -21.70
N VAL A 74 -13.01 8.07 -20.65
CA VAL A 74 -11.93 8.97 -20.21
C VAL A 74 -10.88 9.10 -21.31
N LYS A 75 -10.57 10.33 -21.70
CA LYS A 75 -9.53 10.63 -22.70
C LYS A 75 -8.20 10.76 -21.97
N LEU A 76 -7.27 9.86 -22.28
CA LEU A 76 -5.91 9.94 -21.76
C LEU A 76 -5.01 10.63 -22.77
N GLU A 77 -4.32 11.69 -22.33
CA GLU A 77 -3.27 12.30 -23.13
C GLU A 77 -1.99 11.48 -23.00
N LYS A 78 -1.23 11.33 -24.09
CA LYS A 78 0.09 10.67 -24.05
C LYS A 78 1.04 11.49 -23.19
N VAL A 79 1.15 11.12 -21.93
CA VAL A 79 2.25 11.58 -21.07
C VAL A 79 3.45 10.69 -21.35
N GLY A 80 4.68 11.23 -21.27
CA GLY A 80 5.91 10.44 -21.40
C GLY A 80 6.01 9.30 -20.38
N SER A 81 7.14 8.61 -20.31
CA SER A 81 7.36 7.39 -19.50
C SER A 81 7.30 7.55 -17.96
N VAL A 82 6.62 8.58 -17.45
CA VAL A 82 6.53 8.88 -16.02
C VAL A 82 5.31 8.15 -15.44
N ASN A 83 5.59 7.16 -14.60
CA ASN A 83 4.64 6.18 -14.05
C ASN A 83 3.43 6.80 -13.32
N GLY A 84 2.26 6.15 -13.46
CA GLY A 84 1.09 6.19 -12.55
C GLY A 84 0.41 7.53 -12.31
N LYS A 85 1.11 8.47 -11.67
CA LYS A 85 0.61 9.75 -11.19
C LYS A 85 -0.08 10.58 -12.30
N PRO A 86 0.52 10.81 -13.49
CA PRO A 86 -0.14 11.61 -14.52
C PRO A 86 -1.46 11.00 -15.00
N LYS A 87 -1.51 9.67 -15.12
CA LYS A 87 -2.72 8.93 -15.48
C LYS A 87 -3.81 9.08 -14.42
N ALA A 88 -3.46 8.94 -13.14
CA ALA A 88 -4.42 9.13 -12.04
C ALA A 88 -5.02 10.55 -12.00
N HIS A 89 -4.23 11.58 -12.31
CA HIS A 89 -4.71 12.96 -12.41
C HIS A 89 -5.67 13.17 -13.58
N GLN A 90 -5.37 12.66 -14.79
CA GLN A 90 -6.27 12.78 -15.95
C GLN A 90 -7.63 12.11 -15.70
N HIS A 91 -7.61 10.95 -15.06
CA HIS A 91 -8.82 10.25 -14.63
C HIS A 91 -9.61 11.09 -13.60
N ARG A 92 -8.94 11.63 -12.57
CA ARG A 92 -9.55 12.53 -11.57
C ARG A 92 -10.20 13.76 -12.22
N ASP A 93 -9.50 14.43 -13.13
CA ASP A 93 -10.01 15.67 -13.75
C ASP A 93 -11.27 15.41 -14.58
N THR A 94 -11.31 14.25 -15.25
CA THR A 94 -12.54 13.80 -15.91
C THR A 94 -13.65 13.54 -14.89
N ALA A 95 -13.34 12.89 -13.77
CA ALA A 95 -14.31 12.61 -12.72
C ALA A 95 -14.86 13.91 -12.08
N VAL A 96 -14.02 14.91 -11.82
CA VAL A 96 -14.42 16.25 -11.32
C VAL A 96 -15.47 16.87 -12.24
N MET A 97 -15.22 16.86 -13.55
CA MET A 97 -16.18 17.39 -14.53
C MET A 97 -17.51 16.62 -14.52
N LYS A 98 -17.48 15.29 -14.29
CA LYS A 98 -18.67 14.44 -14.29
C LYS A 98 -19.56 14.64 -13.07
N VAL A 99 -18.99 14.98 -11.91
CA VAL A 99 -19.76 15.26 -10.67
C VAL A 99 -20.12 16.74 -10.48
N GLY A 100 -19.98 17.55 -11.53
CA GLY A 100 -20.41 18.95 -11.53
C GLY A 100 -19.41 19.96 -10.97
N GLY A 101 -18.14 19.58 -10.77
CA GLY A 101 -17.05 20.49 -10.39
C GLY A 101 -17.09 21.04 -8.95
N GLU A 102 -18.26 21.07 -8.31
CA GLU A 102 -18.44 21.56 -6.94
C GLU A 102 -18.11 20.51 -5.88
N GLN A 103 -18.16 19.22 -6.23
CA GLN A 103 -17.88 18.13 -5.31
C GLN A 103 -16.38 17.83 -5.24
N PRO A 104 -15.82 17.61 -4.04
CA PRO A 104 -14.42 17.24 -3.88
C PRO A 104 -14.17 15.84 -4.42
N VAL A 105 -13.32 15.73 -5.45
CA VAL A 105 -12.85 14.45 -6.00
C VAL A 105 -11.36 14.28 -5.73
N GLY A 106 -11.05 13.33 -4.87
CA GLY A 106 -9.70 12.93 -4.55
C GLY A 106 -9.11 11.91 -5.52
N LEU A 107 -7.79 11.76 -5.47
CA LEU A 107 -7.03 10.67 -6.10
C LEU A 107 -7.24 9.36 -5.33
N ILE A 108 -6.99 8.23 -6.01
CA ILE A 108 -7.06 6.90 -5.40
C ILE A 108 -6.21 6.78 -4.12
N TYR A 109 -5.01 7.36 -4.13
CA TYR A 109 -4.05 7.29 -3.03
C TYR A 109 -4.49 8.06 -1.78
N GLN A 110 -5.46 8.96 -1.90
CA GLN A 110 -6.00 9.71 -0.75
C GLN A 110 -6.90 8.87 0.15
N SER A 111 -7.26 7.64 -0.26
CA SER A 111 -7.80 6.62 0.63
C SER A 111 -6.92 6.40 1.88
N THR A 112 -5.62 6.63 1.78
CA THR A 112 -4.65 6.56 2.89
C THR A 112 -4.96 7.53 4.00
N SER A 113 -5.21 8.79 3.65
CA SER A 113 -5.54 9.81 4.66
C SER A 113 -6.85 9.51 5.38
N VAL A 114 -7.82 8.90 4.69
CA VAL A 114 -9.07 8.43 5.33
C VAL A 114 -8.75 7.36 6.37
N ILE A 115 -7.98 6.34 6.00
CA ILE A 115 -7.64 5.23 6.90
C ILE A 115 -6.82 5.71 8.10
N LEU A 116 -5.77 6.51 7.87
CA LEU A 116 -4.92 7.03 8.94
C LEU A 116 -5.69 7.91 9.93
N ARG A 117 -6.61 8.74 9.45
CA ARG A 117 -7.49 9.53 10.33
C ARG A 117 -8.36 8.62 11.19
N GLU A 118 -8.90 7.55 10.62
CA GLU A 118 -9.73 6.61 11.37
C GLU A 118 -8.89 5.89 12.43
N ILE A 119 -7.63 5.55 12.13
CA ILE A 119 -6.67 5.01 13.11
C ILE A 119 -6.39 6.03 14.22
N ALA A 120 -6.13 7.29 13.88
CA ALA A 120 -5.87 8.35 14.86
C ALA A 120 -7.07 8.62 15.78
N THR A 121 -8.29 8.42 15.30
CA THR A 121 -9.52 8.78 16.03
C THR A 121 -10.13 7.61 16.79
N GLN A 122 -9.94 6.38 16.33
CA GLN A 122 -10.57 5.18 16.92
C GLN A 122 -9.57 4.15 17.44
N GLU A 123 -8.27 4.40 17.27
CA GLU A 123 -7.19 3.45 17.50
C GLU A 123 -7.21 2.26 16.53
N LEU A 124 -6.02 1.70 16.31
CA LEU A 124 -5.81 0.62 15.35
C LEU A 124 -6.67 -0.64 15.61
N PRO A 125 -6.86 -1.13 16.86
CA PRO A 125 -7.66 -2.34 17.11
C PRO A 125 -9.10 -2.21 16.62
N ARG A 126 -9.75 -1.06 16.89
CA ARG A 126 -11.13 -0.80 16.46
C ARG A 126 -11.24 -0.61 14.96
N VAL A 127 -10.25 0.02 14.33
CA VAL A 127 -10.18 0.12 12.86
C VAL A 127 -10.09 -1.28 12.24
N ARG A 128 -9.25 -2.16 12.78
CA ARG A 128 -9.11 -3.55 12.29
C ARG A 128 -10.41 -4.33 12.41
N GLU A 129 -11.10 -4.24 13.55
CA GLU A 129 -12.41 -4.88 13.74
C GLU A 129 -13.40 -4.44 12.65
N ARG A 130 -13.50 -3.12 12.41
CA ARG A 130 -14.38 -2.58 11.36
C ARG A 130 -13.99 -3.05 9.96
N LEU A 131 -12.69 -3.10 9.65
CA LEU A 131 -12.19 -3.61 8.36
C LEU A 131 -12.50 -5.09 8.18
N GLN A 132 -12.28 -5.91 9.20
CA GLN A 132 -12.57 -7.35 9.17
C GLN A 132 -14.07 -7.62 8.92
N LEU A 133 -14.95 -6.86 9.57
CA LEU A 133 -16.40 -6.97 9.36
C LEU A 133 -16.81 -6.45 7.97
N GLY A 134 -16.38 -5.25 7.61
CA GLY A 134 -16.84 -4.59 6.39
C GLY A 134 -16.29 -5.20 5.10
N LEU A 135 -15.01 -5.62 5.07
CA LEU A 135 -14.41 -6.23 3.88
C LEU A 135 -14.83 -7.70 3.67
N CYS A 136 -15.55 -8.28 4.64
CA CYS A 136 -16.10 -9.64 4.57
C CYS A 136 -17.64 -9.65 4.60
N ALA A 137 -18.32 -8.50 4.53
CA ALA A 137 -19.76 -8.38 4.77
C ALA A 137 -20.65 -9.14 3.77
N GLY A 138 -20.12 -9.51 2.60
CA GLY A 138 -20.86 -10.21 1.56
C GLY A 138 -20.93 -11.73 1.69
N LEU A 139 -20.25 -12.32 2.68
CA LEU A 139 -20.15 -13.77 2.80
C LEU A 139 -21.44 -14.36 3.38
N SER A 140 -21.93 -15.45 2.78
CA SER A 140 -22.95 -16.29 3.40
C SER A 140 -22.38 -17.07 4.58
N ASP A 141 -23.24 -17.45 5.54
CA ASP A 141 -22.87 -18.32 6.66
C ASP A 141 -22.14 -19.61 6.24
N SER A 142 -22.54 -20.20 5.10
CA SER A 142 -21.88 -21.38 4.55
C SER A 142 -20.47 -21.09 4.06
N GLN A 143 -20.26 -19.96 3.38
CA GLN A 143 -18.93 -19.53 2.94
C GLN A 143 -18.04 -19.20 4.13
N GLU A 144 -18.56 -18.49 5.14
CA GLU A 144 -17.80 -18.18 6.35
C GLU A 144 -17.31 -19.45 7.06
N ARG A 145 -18.22 -20.42 7.29
CA ARG A 145 -17.85 -21.71 7.91
C ARG A 145 -16.81 -22.47 7.10
N GLU A 146 -16.95 -22.49 5.78
CA GLU A 146 -16.02 -23.21 4.92
C GLU A 146 -14.63 -22.56 4.90
N ILE A 147 -14.56 -21.23 4.80
CA ILE A 147 -13.29 -20.47 4.86
C ILE A 147 -12.62 -20.69 6.21
N GLN A 148 -13.37 -20.58 7.31
CA GLN A 148 -12.85 -20.83 8.65
C GLN A 148 -12.31 -22.26 8.81
N ARG A 149 -13.08 -23.27 8.36
CA ARG A 149 -12.67 -24.68 8.42
C ARG A 149 -11.37 -24.90 7.65
N ARG A 150 -11.25 -24.35 6.43
CA ARG A 150 -10.04 -24.48 5.59
C ARG A 150 -8.84 -23.74 6.18
N ALA A 151 -9.03 -22.52 6.66
CA ALA A 151 -7.97 -21.75 7.32
C ALA A 151 -7.43 -22.49 8.55
N ASN A 152 -8.31 -23.02 9.39
CA ASN A 152 -7.92 -23.79 10.57
C ASN A 152 -7.20 -25.08 10.19
N ALA A 153 -7.72 -25.87 9.26
CA ALA A 153 -7.06 -27.09 8.81
C ALA A 153 -5.66 -26.81 8.23
N TRP A 154 -5.53 -25.73 7.46
CA TRP A 154 -4.25 -25.29 6.92
C TRP A 154 -3.26 -24.88 8.01
N LEU A 155 -3.69 -24.11 9.01
CA LEU A 155 -2.84 -23.68 10.10
C LEU A 155 -2.45 -24.86 11.02
N GLU A 156 -3.36 -25.79 11.34
CA GLU A 156 -3.00 -27.01 12.08
C GLU A 156 -1.94 -27.83 11.32
N GLN A 157 -2.03 -27.90 9.99
CA GLN A 157 -1.00 -28.55 9.18
C GLN A 157 0.35 -27.81 9.26
N LEU A 158 0.35 -26.48 9.16
CA LEU A 158 1.57 -25.67 9.23
C LEU A 158 2.27 -25.78 10.57
N PHE A 159 1.51 -25.91 11.66
CA PHE A 159 2.01 -26.01 13.03
C PHE A 159 1.89 -27.43 13.59
N SER A 160 1.90 -28.44 12.70
CA SER A 160 1.78 -29.85 13.08
C SER A 160 3.00 -30.40 13.82
N SER A 161 4.14 -29.73 13.70
CA SER A 161 5.37 -30.08 14.40
C SER A 161 5.65 -29.11 15.54
N GLU A 162 6.02 -29.64 16.70
CA GLU A 162 6.25 -28.87 17.93
C GLU A 162 7.45 -27.90 17.83
N ASP A 163 8.38 -28.15 16.91
CA ASP A 163 9.53 -27.28 16.66
C ASP A 163 9.17 -25.99 15.89
N ILE A 164 7.99 -25.93 15.28
CA ILE A 164 7.53 -24.78 14.51
C ILE A 164 6.91 -23.74 15.46
N GLN A 165 7.69 -22.74 15.80
CA GLN A 165 7.25 -21.62 16.64
C GLN A 165 6.62 -20.52 15.79
N THR A 166 7.23 -20.16 14.66
CA THR A 166 6.79 -19.07 13.79
C THR A 166 6.83 -19.48 12.32
N VAL A 167 5.82 -19.10 11.54
CA VAL A 167 5.75 -19.30 10.09
C VAL A 167 5.76 -17.94 9.39
N LEU A 168 6.76 -17.75 8.53
CA LEU A 168 6.87 -16.63 7.61
C LEU A 168 6.29 -16.99 6.25
N LEU A 169 5.19 -16.34 5.91
CA LEU A 169 4.60 -16.42 4.58
C LEU A 169 5.32 -15.42 3.66
N ILE A 170 5.82 -15.86 2.50
CA ILE A 170 6.59 -15.01 1.57
C ILE A 170 5.77 -14.80 0.30
N ASN A 171 5.49 -13.55 -0.08
CA ASN A 171 4.84 -13.22 -1.34
C ASN A 171 5.75 -13.54 -2.54
N GLY A 172 5.49 -14.64 -3.24
CA GLY A 172 6.19 -15.11 -4.44
C GLY A 172 5.73 -14.43 -5.74
N ARG A 173 5.40 -13.13 -5.69
CA ARG A 173 5.07 -12.34 -6.88
C ARG A 173 6.26 -12.29 -7.84
N MET A 174 6.02 -12.52 -9.14
CA MET A 174 7.03 -12.50 -10.21
C MET A 174 6.48 -11.85 -11.49
N GLU A 175 6.25 -10.54 -11.45
CA GLU A 175 5.69 -9.74 -12.54
C GLU A 175 6.75 -9.01 -13.36
N ARG A 176 6.71 -9.09 -14.69
CA ARG A 176 7.74 -8.47 -15.55
C ARG A 176 7.78 -6.94 -15.50
N TYR A 177 6.65 -6.30 -15.23
CA TYR A 177 6.50 -4.85 -15.35
C TYR A 177 6.89 -4.06 -14.10
N ASN A 178 7.11 -4.73 -12.95
CA ASN A 178 7.52 -4.10 -11.69
C ASN A 178 8.50 -5.02 -10.93
N PRO A 179 9.74 -5.20 -11.46
CA PRO A 179 10.70 -6.15 -10.91
C PRO A 179 11.04 -5.88 -9.44
N GLN A 180 10.93 -4.65 -8.99
CA GLN A 180 11.21 -4.27 -7.60
C GLN A 180 10.22 -4.86 -6.57
N HIS A 181 9.00 -5.19 -7.00
CA HIS A 181 8.00 -5.83 -6.14
C HIS A 181 8.14 -7.36 -6.13
N ASN A 182 9.03 -7.92 -6.95
CA ASN A 182 9.12 -9.37 -7.12
C ASN A 182 10.03 -10.01 -6.09
N LEU A 183 9.72 -11.28 -5.84
CA LEU A 183 10.68 -12.20 -5.24
C LEU A 183 11.64 -12.67 -6.35
N ASP A 184 12.92 -12.38 -6.20
CA ASP A 184 14.01 -12.95 -7.00
C ASP A 184 14.92 -13.83 -6.12
N GLU A 185 15.93 -14.43 -6.74
CA GLU A 185 16.85 -15.36 -6.07
C GLU A 185 17.61 -14.67 -4.92
N GLU A 186 18.12 -13.47 -5.15
CA GLU A 186 18.86 -12.71 -4.14
C GLU A 186 17.98 -12.39 -2.92
N ARG A 187 16.77 -11.86 -3.13
CA ARG A 187 15.85 -11.57 -2.02
C ARG A 187 15.44 -12.84 -1.30
N PHE A 188 15.20 -13.92 -2.04
CA PHE A 188 14.86 -15.20 -1.44
C PHE A 188 16.00 -15.75 -0.58
N ASP A 189 17.25 -15.65 -1.04
CA ASP A 189 18.43 -16.03 -0.28
C ASP A 189 18.56 -15.21 1.01
N ILE A 190 18.40 -13.88 0.93
CA ILE A 190 18.42 -13.00 2.11
C ILE A 190 17.35 -13.40 3.13
N ILE A 191 16.12 -13.67 2.67
CA ILE A 191 15.01 -14.07 3.55
C ILE A 191 15.28 -15.44 4.21
N LYS A 192 15.79 -16.42 3.45
CA LYS A 192 16.11 -17.75 3.98
C LYS A 192 17.18 -17.69 5.07
N GLU A 193 18.26 -16.94 4.83
CA GLU A 193 19.33 -16.75 5.80
C GLU A 193 18.82 -16.09 7.08
N ALA A 194 17.91 -15.12 6.98
CA ALA A 194 17.25 -14.52 8.13
C ALA A 194 16.40 -15.53 8.92
N VAL A 195 15.64 -16.40 8.24
CA VAL A 195 14.83 -17.44 8.89
C VAL A 195 15.72 -18.44 9.64
N LEU A 196 16.85 -18.86 9.06
CA LEU A 196 17.78 -19.80 9.70
C LEU A 196 18.35 -19.28 11.03
N ARG A 197 18.46 -17.96 11.19
CA ARG A 197 19.00 -17.32 12.40
C ARG A 197 17.98 -17.20 13.54
N VAL A 198 16.71 -17.54 13.30
CA VAL A 198 15.65 -17.47 14.31
C VAL A 198 15.18 -18.89 14.64
N PRO A 199 15.48 -19.41 15.85
CA PRO A 199 15.03 -20.73 16.27
C PRO A 199 13.52 -20.92 16.13
N GLY A 200 13.10 -22.07 15.60
CA GLY A 200 11.69 -22.40 15.40
C GLY A 200 10.97 -21.60 14.31
N ALA A 201 11.67 -20.73 13.57
CA ALA A 201 11.11 -20.05 12.42
C ALA A 201 11.18 -20.93 11.16
N HIS A 202 10.06 -21.02 10.45
CA HIS A 202 9.91 -21.70 9.18
C HIS A 202 9.31 -20.74 8.16
N PHE A 203 9.43 -21.05 6.87
CA PHE A 203 8.83 -20.23 5.83
C PHE A 203 8.06 -21.02 4.79
N LEU A 204 7.11 -20.35 4.17
CA LEU A 204 6.32 -20.85 3.04
C LEU A 204 6.19 -19.75 1.99
N VAL A 205 6.54 -20.05 0.74
CA VAL A 205 6.35 -19.11 -0.37
C VAL A 205 4.90 -19.22 -0.89
N MET A 206 4.16 -18.12 -0.77
CA MET A 206 2.80 -17.92 -1.28
C MET A 206 2.86 -17.07 -2.54
N GLY A 207 2.54 -17.59 -3.72
CA GLY A 207 2.71 -16.76 -4.92
C GLY A 207 2.26 -17.39 -6.22
N ASN A 208 2.03 -16.51 -7.20
CA ASN A 208 1.12 -16.70 -8.32
C ASN A 208 1.54 -17.87 -9.23
N ARG A 209 0.68 -18.90 -9.28
CA ARG A 209 0.88 -20.12 -10.09
C ARG A 209 1.02 -19.85 -11.61
N PHE A 210 0.81 -18.62 -12.10
CA PHE A 210 1.01 -18.25 -13.51
C PHE A 210 2.45 -18.40 -14.01
N ALA A 211 3.45 -18.32 -13.13
CA ALA A 211 4.83 -18.70 -13.46
C ALA A 211 5.16 -20.14 -13.06
N LEU A 212 4.41 -20.72 -12.11
CA LEU A 212 4.74 -22.03 -11.54
C LEU A 212 4.14 -23.23 -12.31
N LYS A 213 3.08 -23.02 -13.10
CA LYS A 213 2.37 -24.10 -13.83
C LYS A 213 2.87 -24.38 -15.25
N LYS A 214 3.74 -23.57 -15.85
CA LYS A 214 4.32 -23.80 -17.20
C LYS A 214 5.84 -23.73 -17.13
N GLU A 215 6.53 -24.86 -16.92
CA GLU A 215 8.00 -25.05 -17.09
C GLU A 215 8.97 -23.96 -16.51
N GLY A 216 8.46 -22.98 -15.77
CA GLY A 216 9.09 -21.68 -15.54
C GLY A 216 9.15 -21.28 -14.08
N THR A 217 8.87 -22.21 -13.16
CA THR A 217 9.31 -22.05 -11.77
C THR A 217 10.83 -22.05 -11.77
N PRO A 218 11.49 -20.96 -11.34
CA PRO A 218 12.94 -20.92 -11.28
C PRO A 218 13.50 -22.04 -10.40
N ALA A 219 14.63 -22.61 -10.79
CA ALA A 219 15.26 -23.73 -10.05
C ALA A 219 15.55 -23.36 -8.58
N TRP A 220 15.93 -22.10 -8.32
CA TRP A 220 16.17 -21.58 -6.97
C TRP A 220 14.94 -21.63 -6.07
N LEU A 221 13.72 -21.49 -6.62
CA LEU A 221 12.47 -21.69 -5.89
C LEU A 221 12.12 -23.15 -5.64
N LYS A 222 12.76 -24.12 -6.31
CA LYS A 222 12.53 -25.56 -6.07
C LYS A 222 13.57 -26.18 -5.17
N LYS A 223 14.70 -25.49 -4.96
CA LYS A 223 15.79 -25.98 -4.11
C LYS A 223 15.22 -26.33 -2.73
N ALA A 224 15.53 -27.55 -2.29
CA ALA A 224 15.17 -28.01 -0.96
C ALA A 224 15.83 -27.11 0.09
N HIS A 225 15.12 -26.87 1.19
CA HIS A 225 15.60 -26.08 2.30
C HIS A 225 14.97 -26.61 3.58
N GLU A 226 15.77 -26.79 4.63
CA GLU A 226 15.32 -27.46 5.87
C GLU A 226 14.15 -26.74 6.56
N ARG A 227 14.16 -25.40 6.58
CA ARG A 227 13.08 -24.58 7.16
C ARG A 227 11.92 -24.27 6.21
N ARG A 228 11.94 -24.82 4.98
CA ARG A 228 10.87 -24.60 4.01
C ARG A 228 9.75 -25.58 4.25
N LEU A 229 8.55 -25.07 4.48
CA LEU A 229 7.35 -25.88 4.59
C LEU A 229 6.85 -26.28 3.18
N PRO A 230 6.28 -27.49 3.04
CA PRO A 230 5.65 -27.88 1.80
C PRO A 230 4.47 -26.95 1.50
N VAL A 231 4.27 -26.62 0.22
CA VAL A 231 3.01 -26.00 -0.19
C VAL A 231 1.94 -27.08 -0.06
N PRO A 232 0.83 -26.85 0.66
CA PRO A 232 -0.26 -27.82 0.72
C PRO A 232 -0.72 -28.18 -0.68
N GLY A 233 -1.00 -29.46 -0.91
CA GLY A 233 -1.62 -29.92 -2.16
C GLY A 233 -2.89 -29.14 -2.44
N ASN A 234 -3.07 -28.73 -3.69
CA ASN A 234 -4.22 -27.90 -4.09
C ASN A 234 -5.31 -28.79 -4.73
N ASP A 235 -5.43 -30.01 -4.25
CA ASP A 235 -6.29 -31.07 -4.78
C ASP A 235 -7.74 -30.91 -4.29
N GLN A 236 -8.04 -29.75 -3.70
CA GLN A 236 -9.34 -29.40 -3.13
C GLN A 236 -10.10 -28.49 -4.10
N GLU A 237 -11.39 -28.76 -4.29
CA GLU A 237 -12.30 -27.91 -5.08
C GLU A 237 -12.27 -26.46 -4.58
N ALA A 238 -12.35 -25.49 -5.50
CA ALA A 238 -12.39 -24.08 -5.14
C ALA A 238 -13.55 -23.81 -4.17
N VAL A 239 -13.31 -23.08 -3.07
CA VAL A 239 -14.44 -22.45 -2.36
C VAL A 239 -14.93 -21.36 -3.28
N GLU A 240 -16.19 -21.41 -3.70
CA GLU A 240 -16.83 -20.28 -4.35
C GLU A 240 -16.85 -19.08 -3.39
N ASP A 241 -15.88 -18.18 -3.56
CA ASP A 241 -15.80 -16.91 -2.84
C ASP A 241 -16.46 -15.79 -3.67
N LEU A 242 -16.71 -14.63 -3.06
CA LEU A 242 -17.23 -13.41 -3.69
C LEU A 242 -16.47 -13.01 -4.95
N PHE A 243 -15.17 -13.33 -5.07
CA PHE A 243 -14.38 -13.10 -6.29
C PHE A 243 -14.67 -14.10 -7.44
N ASP A 244 -15.22 -15.26 -7.11
CA ASP A 244 -15.63 -16.28 -8.09
C ASP A 244 -16.98 -15.93 -8.72
N LEU A 245 -17.86 -15.28 -7.96
CA LEU A 245 -19.16 -14.77 -8.43
C LEU A 245 -19.05 -13.64 -9.46
N VAL A 246 -17.94 -12.90 -9.49
CA VAL A 246 -17.70 -11.78 -10.43
C VAL A 246 -16.64 -12.06 -11.50
N GLY A 247 -16.21 -13.32 -11.66
CA GLY A 247 -15.36 -13.75 -12.78
C GLY A 247 -13.94 -13.16 -12.80
N VAL A 248 -13.44 -12.69 -11.65
CA VAL A 248 -12.14 -11.99 -11.56
C VAL A 248 -10.98 -12.96 -11.35
N GLY A 249 -11.24 -14.15 -10.83
CA GLY A 249 -10.31 -15.26 -10.90
C GLY A 249 -10.88 -16.25 -11.89
N HIS A 250 -10.13 -16.65 -12.93
CA HIS A 250 -10.45 -17.88 -13.66
C HIS A 250 -9.50 -19.04 -13.38
N ASP A 251 -8.40 -18.83 -12.65
CA ASP A 251 -7.55 -19.93 -12.19
C ASP A 251 -6.72 -19.50 -10.95
N LEU A 252 -6.45 -20.45 -10.03
CA LEU A 252 -5.40 -20.48 -8.97
C LEU A 252 -5.75 -19.95 -7.57
N ASP A 253 -5.48 -20.76 -6.52
CA ASP A 253 -5.18 -20.36 -5.12
C ASP A 253 -6.07 -19.31 -4.42
N ARG A 254 -7.31 -19.15 -4.92
CA ARG A 254 -8.15 -17.95 -4.77
C ARG A 254 -8.48 -17.55 -3.34
N TRP A 255 -8.68 -18.52 -2.44
CA TRP A 255 -9.06 -18.22 -1.06
C TRP A 255 -7.97 -17.43 -0.30
N ARG A 256 -6.68 -17.67 -0.57
CA ARG A 256 -5.58 -17.01 0.17
C ARG A 256 -5.34 -15.55 -0.23
N GLY A 257 -6.00 -15.10 -1.28
CA GLY A 257 -5.99 -13.70 -1.74
C GLY A 257 -7.08 -12.83 -1.14
N THR A 258 -7.96 -13.38 -0.29
CA THR A 258 -9.19 -12.68 0.14
C THR A 258 -9.09 -12.14 1.56
N ALA A 259 -9.91 -11.11 1.86
CA ALA A 259 -9.97 -10.51 3.19
C ALA A 259 -10.36 -11.56 4.24
N ALA A 260 -11.31 -12.43 3.88
CA ALA A 260 -11.82 -13.50 4.73
C ALA A 260 -10.72 -14.46 5.18
N PHE A 261 -9.86 -14.92 4.26
CA PHE A 261 -8.72 -15.75 4.63
C PHE A 261 -7.81 -15.06 5.63
N TRP A 262 -7.40 -13.83 5.34
CA TRP A 262 -6.48 -13.10 6.20
C TRP A 262 -7.10 -12.78 7.56
N ARG A 263 -8.42 -12.54 7.62
CA ARG A 263 -9.21 -12.42 8.86
C ARG A 263 -9.12 -13.70 9.69
N GLU A 264 -9.38 -14.86 9.08
CA GLU A 264 -9.32 -16.14 9.79
C GLU A 264 -7.90 -16.46 10.28
N VAL A 265 -6.88 -16.18 9.47
CA VAL A 265 -5.48 -16.34 9.90
C VAL A 265 -5.18 -15.44 11.09
N ALA A 266 -5.56 -14.15 11.03
CA ALA A 266 -5.30 -13.19 12.11
C ALA A 266 -6.04 -13.54 13.40
N ASN A 267 -7.29 -14.02 13.28
CA ASN A 267 -8.15 -14.35 14.42
C ASN A 267 -7.95 -15.78 14.95
N SER A 268 -7.14 -16.61 14.29
CA SER A 268 -6.78 -17.93 14.77
C SER A 268 -5.91 -17.89 16.04
N LYS A 269 -5.74 -19.02 16.75
CA LYS A 269 -4.84 -19.09 17.92
C LYS A 269 -3.41 -18.66 17.56
N TRP A 270 -2.89 -19.14 16.42
CA TRP A 270 -1.54 -18.80 15.93
C TRP A 270 -1.42 -17.35 15.47
N GLY A 271 -2.47 -16.79 14.87
CA GLY A 271 -2.52 -15.39 14.47
C GLY A 271 -2.50 -14.45 15.68
N ARG A 272 -3.30 -14.74 16.71
CA ARG A 272 -3.33 -13.96 17.96
C ARG A 272 -2.02 -14.06 18.75
N GLU A 273 -1.39 -15.23 18.74
CA GLU A 273 -0.03 -15.44 19.27
C GLU A 273 1.07 -14.83 18.36
N LYS A 274 0.69 -14.21 17.23
CA LYS A 274 1.57 -13.63 16.21
C LYS A 274 2.63 -14.60 15.68
N ARG A 275 2.29 -15.88 15.62
CA ARG A 275 3.13 -16.96 15.05
C ARG A 275 3.06 -17.00 13.52
N VAL A 276 2.12 -16.29 12.90
CA VAL A 276 2.05 -16.14 11.44
C VAL A 276 2.46 -14.73 11.05
N LYS A 277 3.49 -14.61 10.21
CA LYS A 277 4.02 -13.35 9.68
C LYS A 277 3.96 -13.35 8.16
N PHE A 278 3.94 -12.18 7.53
CA PHE A 278 3.95 -12.06 6.07
C PHE A 278 5.03 -11.11 5.58
N VAL A 279 5.76 -11.48 4.54
CA VAL A 279 6.76 -10.62 3.89
C VAL A 279 6.54 -10.59 2.38
N GLY A 280 6.64 -9.41 1.76
CA GLY A 280 6.40 -9.26 0.33
C GLY A 280 6.87 -7.93 -0.25
N GLY A 281 6.97 -7.83 -1.57
CA GLY A 281 7.10 -6.53 -2.23
C GLY A 281 5.76 -5.80 -2.24
N ARG A 282 5.78 -4.48 -2.49
CA ARG A 282 4.57 -3.64 -2.60
C ARG A 282 3.45 -4.31 -3.41
N SER A 283 2.34 -4.65 -2.75
CA SER A 283 1.22 -5.35 -3.37
C SER A 283 -0.08 -5.18 -2.59
N GLY A 284 -1.24 -5.29 -3.26
CA GLY A 284 -2.52 -5.36 -2.56
C GLY A 284 -2.61 -6.53 -1.56
N SER A 285 -1.85 -7.61 -1.77
CA SER A 285 -1.78 -8.72 -0.81
C SER A 285 -1.07 -8.37 0.49
N THR A 286 -0.10 -7.44 0.48
CA THR A 286 0.53 -6.94 1.72
C THR A 286 -0.41 -5.98 2.45
N ASP A 287 -1.14 -5.14 1.71
CA ASP A 287 -2.13 -4.21 2.29
C ASP A 287 -3.27 -4.96 2.98
N ILE A 288 -3.88 -5.95 2.31
CA ILE A 288 -5.02 -6.69 2.87
C ILE A 288 -4.64 -7.52 4.10
N ALA A 289 -3.46 -8.16 4.11
CA ALA A 289 -2.98 -8.90 5.27
C ALA A 289 -2.76 -7.97 6.47
N ALA A 290 -2.20 -6.78 6.24
CA ALA A 290 -1.99 -5.76 7.26
C ALA A 290 -3.31 -5.24 7.85
N PHE A 291 -4.31 -4.97 6.98
CA PHE A 291 -5.66 -4.58 7.40
C PHE A 291 -6.34 -5.62 8.28
N MET A 292 -6.12 -6.91 8.02
CA MET A 292 -6.71 -7.98 8.82
C MET A 292 -5.96 -8.20 10.15
N GLY A 293 -4.77 -7.63 10.33
CA GLY A 293 -4.01 -7.70 11.58
C GLY A 293 -2.85 -8.68 11.60
N ILE A 294 -2.43 -9.17 10.42
CA ILE A 294 -1.18 -9.91 10.27
C ILE A 294 0.00 -8.94 10.39
N ASP A 295 1.09 -9.42 10.98
CA ASP A 295 2.34 -8.68 11.00
C ASP A 295 3.00 -8.79 9.62
N VAL A 296 2.96 -7.69 8.87
CA VAL A 296 3.46 -7.60 7.50
C VAL A 296 4.79 -6.85 7.48
N LEU A 297 5.75 -7.33 6.70
CA LEU A 297 6.92 -6.57 6.25
C LEU A 297 6.85 -6.42 4.74
N SER A 298 6.76 -5.20 4.25
CA SER A 298 6.79 -4.89 2.84
C SER A 298 8.14 -4.33 2.44
N TRP A 299 8.71 -4.79 1.32
CA TRP A 299 9.91 -4.19 0.74
C TRP A 299 9.58 -3.35 -0.49
N ASP A 300 10.40 -2.34 -0.74
CA ASP A 300 10.37 -1.56 -1.97
C ASP A 300 11.71 -0.82 -2.20
N HIS A 301 11.92 -0.27 -3.40
CA HIS A 301 13.00 0.69 -3.62
C HIS A 301 12.68 2.04 -2.97
N PHE A 302 13.72 2.71 -2.48
CA PHE A 302 13.60 4.08 -1.99
C PHE A 302 13.39 5.05 -3.16
N LEU A 303 12.15 5.43 -3.43
CA LEU A 303 11.76 6.36 -4.48
C LEU A 303 10.91 7.49 -3.87
N PRO A 304 11.53 8.60 -3.44
CA PRO A 304 10.81 9.64 -2.70
C PRO A 304 9.77 10.39 -3.55
N GLU A 305 9.88 10.35 -4.87
CA GLU A 305 8.89 10.86 -5.83
C GLU A 305 7.76 9.87 -6.14
N ASP A 306 7.86 8.61 -5.70
CA ASP A 306 6.84 7.59 -5.90
C ASP A 306 5.76 7.69 -4.81
N ILE A 307 4.55 8.06 -5.24
CA ILE A 307 3.38 8.21 -4.37
C ILE A 307 2.99 6.90 -3.67
N GLU A 308 3.17 5.76 -4.33
CA GLU A 308 2.85 4.47 -3.75
C GLU A 308 3.87 4.05 -2.69
N TYR A 309 5.14 4.40 -2.90
CA TYR A 309 6.18 4.23 -1.89
C TYR A 309 5.91 5.10 -0.65
N LEU A 310 5.60 6.39 -0.87
CA LEU A 310 5.27 7.29 0.23
C LEU A 310 4.03 6.83 1.00
N ARG A 311 3.00 6.34 0.30
CA ARG A 311 1.82 5.73 0.93
C ARG A 311 2.22 4.65 1.93
N MET A 312 3.01 3.67 1.50
CA MET A 312 3.47 2.58 2.37
C MET A 312 4.23 3.11 3.59
N ARG A 313 5.06 4.14 3.39
CA ARG A 313 5.81 4.77 4.47
C ARG A 313 4.90 5.44 5.50
N VAL A 314 3.83 6.11 5.08
CA VAL A 314 2.91 6.78 6.03
C VAL A 314 2.08 5.76 6.80
N THR A 315 1.72 4.64 6.16
CA THR A 315 0.99 3.56 6.83
C THR A 315 1.89 2.67 7.67
N ALA A 316 3.21 2.76 7.52
CA ALA A 316 4.13 1.84 8.15
C ALA A 316 4.06 1.79 9.69
N PRO A 317 3.95 2.94 10.39
CA PRO A 317 3.89 2.94 11.85
C PRO A 317 2.68 2.16 12.41
N ASP A 318 1.57 2.15 11.68
CA ASP A 318 0.29 1.64 12.17
C ASP A 318 -0.10 0.28 11.55
N LEU A 319 0.17 0.07 10.26
CA LEU A 319 -0.39 -1.05 9.51
C LEU A 319 0.62 -2.14 9.14
N MET A 320 1.83 -1.76 8.71
CA MET A 320 2.82 -2.72 8.20
C MET A 320 4.25 -2.24 8.38
N ARG A 321 5.24 -3.12 8.43
CA ARG A 321 6.65 -2.70 8.42
C ARG A 321 7.11 -2.44 6.99
N VAL A 322 8.06 -1.52 6.81
CA VAL A 322 8.67 -1.26 5.50
C VAL A 322 10.18 -1.35 5.59
N CYS A 323 10.81 -2.13 4.71
CA CYS A 323 12.26 -2.13 4.51
C CYS A 323 12.61 -1.66 3.08
N HIS A 324 13.87 -1.28 2.86
CA HIS A 324 14.30 -0.70 1.59
C HIS A 324 15.30 -1.59 0.87
N LEU A 325 15.03 -1.82 -0.41
CA LEU A 325 15.96 -2.47 -1.30
C LEU A 325 16.99 -1.46 -1.78
N HIS A 326 18.27 -1.79 -1.64
CA HIS A 326 19.31 -1.09 -2.37
C HIS A 326 19.10 -1.30 -3.87
N ASP A 327 18.92 -0.23 -4.62
CA ASP A 327 18.79 -0.26 -6.08
C ASP A 327 20.16 -0.27 -6.79
N GLY A 328 21.26 -0.43 -6.03
CA GLY A 328 22.65 -0.27 -6.51
C GLY A 328 22.99 1.15 -6.96
N LYS A 329 22.02 2.07 -7.02
CA LYS A 329 22.15 3.46 -7.42
C LYS A 329 21.93 4.31 -6.17
N LYS A 330 23.02 4.64 -5.46
CA LYS A 330 22.98 5.54 -4.28
C LYS A 330 21.88 6.61 -4.46
N PRO A 331 20.95 6.77 -3.51
CA PRO A 331 19.89 7.78 -3.62
C PRO A 331 20.54 9.09 -4.04
N ARG A 332 20.06 9.66 -5.16
CA ARG A 332 20.71 10.78 -5.84
C ARG A 332 20.78 12.04 -4.96
N THR A 333 20.06 12.06 -3.85
CA THR A 333 19.98 13.16 -2.91
C THR A 333 20.45 12.72 -1.52
N PRO A 334 21.55 13.31 -1.01
CA PRO A 334 21.99 13.14 0.39
C PRO A 334 20.99 13.62 1.45
N GLU A 335 19.81 14.08 1.03
CA GLU A 335 18.78 14.71 1.85
C GLU A 335 17.68 13.73 2.25
N PHE A 336 17.77 12.46 1.83
CA PHE A 336 16.88 11.38 2.24
C PHE A 336 17.74 10.16 2.57
N PHE A 337 18.44 10.20 3.70
CA PHE A 337 19.17 9.05 4.20
C PHE A 337 18.27 8.25 5.14
N VAL A 338 17.99 7.02 4.75
CA VAL A 338 17.77 5.96 5.73
C VAL A 338 19.15 5.35 6.03
N PRO A 339 19.57 5.23 7.31
CA PRO A 339 20.81 4.55 7.64
C PRO A 339 20.85 3.16 6.98
N PRO A 340 21.90 2.83 6.20
CA PRO A 340 21.98 1.56 5.47
C PRO A 340 21.70 0.33 6.34
N GLU A 341 22.17 0.35 7.58
CA GLU A 341 22.01 -0.68 8.60
C GLU A 341 20.56 -0.87 9.10
N GLU A 342 19.68 0.14 8.98
CA GLU A 342 18.31 0.12 9.52
C GLU A 342 17.25 -0.29 8.47
N ALA A 343 17.63 -0.43 7.20
CA ALA A 343 16.71 -0.63 6.07
C ALA A 343 16.81 -2.00 5.38
N LEU A 344 17.73 -2.86 5.79
CA LEU A 344 18.02 -4.08 5.03
C LEU A 344 16.94 -5.16 5.22
N LEU A 345 16.61 -5.85 4.13
CA LEU A 345 15.62 -6.93 4.11
C LEU A 345 15.94 -8.02 5.14
N GLY A 346 17.18 -8.51 5.21
CA GLY A 346 17.58 -9.60 6.12
C GLY A 346 17.35 -9.26 7.60
N PRO A 347 18.02 -8.22 8.15
CA PRO A 347 17.77 -7.73 9.51
C PRO A 347 16.29 -7.43 9.80
N SER A 348 15.57 -6.82 8.84
CA SER A 348 14.14 -6.52 9.00
C SER A 348 13.29 -7.79 9.13
N VAL A 349 13.61 -8.85 8.38
CA VAL A 349 12.97 -10.17 8.49
C VAL A 349 13.30 -10.81 9.84
N GLU A 350 14.55 -10.76 10.29
CA GLU A 350 14.92 -11.28 11.62
C GLU A 350 14.14 -10.59 12.73
N ILE A 351 14.02 -9.25 12.68
CA ILE A 351 13.25 -8.49 13.66
C ILE A 351 11.75 -8.76 13.53
N LEU A 352 11.22 -9.00 12.32
CA LEU A 352 9.84 -9.45 12.14
C LEU A 352 9.59 -10.79 12.83
N LEU A 353 10.51 -11.74 12.66
CA LEU A 353 10.40 -13.09 13.19
C LEU A 353 10.59 -13.15 14.71
N ARG A 354 11.53 -12.37 15.26
CA ARG A 354 11.81 -12.28 16.71
C ARG A 354 10.86 -11.35 17.45
N GLY A 355 10.30 -10.38 16.73
CA GLY A 355 9.67 -9.21 17.34
C GLY A 355 8.43 -9.56 18.14
N ASP A 356 8.36 -8.96 19.33
CA ASP A 356 7.16 -9.00 20.15
C ASP A 356 5.98 -8.35 19.41
N PRO A 357 4.77 -8.93 19.50
CA PRO A 357 3.51 -8.48 18.88
C PRO A 357 3.16 -6.99 18.95
N GLY A 358 3.80 -6.22 19.84
CA GLY A 358 3.44 -4.83 20.15
C GLY A 358 4.61 -3.84 20.11
N VAL A 359 5.81 -4.29 19.73
CA VAL A 359 6.95 -3.36 19.59
C VAL A 359 6.86 -2.70 18.23
N ALA A 360 6.55 -1.39 18.24
CA ALA A 360 6.62 -0.57 17.04
C ALA A 360 8.04 -0.65 16.46
N TYR A 361 8.14 -1.01 15.18
CA TYR A 361 9.41 -0.99 14.50
C TYR A 361 9.86 0.49 14.39
N PRO A 362 11.14 0.80 14.66
CA PRO A 362 11.65 2.12 14.32
C PRO A 362 11.55 2.27 12.81
N THR A 363 10.51 2.96 12.35
CA THR A 363 10.41 3.38 10.96
C THR A 363 11.49 4.45 10.81
N PRO A 364 12.56 4.21 10.02
CA PRO A 364 13.70 5.10 10.05
C PRO A 364 13.28 6.48 9.59
N VAL A 365 13.59 7.52 10.37
CA VAL A 365 13.14 8.89 10.11
C VAL A 365 13.59 9.31 8.71
N LEU A 366 12.65 9.60 7.79
CA LEU A 366 13.06 10.31 6.57
C LEU A 366 13.41 11.73 6.98
N THR A 367 14.70 11.94 7.19
CA THR A 367 15.22 13.25 7.52
C THR A 367 15.22 14.06 6.24
N VAL A 368 14.11 14.73 5.91
CA VAL A 368 14.10 15.73 4.85
C VAL A 368 15.05 16.83 5.29
N GLY A 369 16.21 16.93 4.64
CA GLY A 369 17.21 17.95 4.95
C GLY A 369 16.57 19.32 5.08
N GLY A 370 16.44 19.83 6.31
CA GLY A 370 15.64 21.01 6.63
C GLY A 370 16.08 22.29 5.90
N SER A 371 15.30 23.36 6.09
CA SER A 371 15.45 24.67 5.45
C SER A 371 16.89 25.21 5.35
N LYS A 372 17.80 24.86 6.27
CA LYS A 372 19.22 25.21 6.21
C LYS A 372 19.97 24.62 5.01
N ASN A 373 19.60 23.42 4.55
CA ASN A 373 20.11 22.86 3.30
C ASN A 373 19.43 23.50 2.09
N ARG A 374 18.16 23.90 2.21
CA ARG A 374 17.45 24.70 1.20
C ARG A 374 18.11 26.07 1.02
N GLU A 375 18.46 26.76 2.10
CA GLU A 375 19.22 28.02 2.09
C GLU A 375 20.64 27.81 1.57
N LYS A 376 21.39 26.80 2.04
CA LYS A 376 22.74 26.52 1.50
C LYS A 376 22.71 26.14 0.02
N ALA A 377 21.69 25.40 -0.43
CA ALA A 377 21.47 25.08 -1.83
C ALA A 377 21.09 26.34 -2.63
N GLN A 378 20.19 27.18 -2.11
CA GLN A 378 19.82 28.47 -2.73
C GLN A 378 21.01 29.44 -2.78
N VAL A 379 21.82 29.54 -1.73
CA VAL A 379 23.05 30.34 -1.67
C VAL A 379 24.08 29.79 -2.65
N LYS A 380 24.26 28.46 -2.75
CA LYS A 380 25.12 27.86 -3.78
C LYS A 380 24.60 28.15 -5.20
N VAL A 381 23.29 28.10 -5.43
CA VAL A 381 22.66 28.41 -6.73
C VAL A 381 22.80 29.89 -7.06
N GLN A 382 22.62 30.79 -6.10
CA GLN A 382 22.83 32.23 -6.26
C GLN A 382 24.31 32.56 -6.48
N ALA A 383 25.24 31.89 -5.80
CA ALA A 383 26.68 32.02 -6.03
C ALA A 383 27.08 31.50 -7.43
N LYS A 384 26.46 30.41 -7.90
CA LYS A 384 26.68 29.86 -9.26
C LYS A 384 26.07 30.77 -10.34
N LYS A 385 24.88 31.35 -10.09
CA LYS A 385 24.29 32.38 -10.94
C LYS A 385 25.13 33.64 -11.00
N LYS A 386 25.70 34.10 -9.87
CA LYS A 386 26.64 35.25 -9.86
C LYS A 386 27.95 34.95 -10.62
N LYS A 387 28.48 33.73 -10.55
CA LYS A 387 29.65 33.31 -11.34
C LYS A 387 29.34 33.18 -12.84
N ASN A 388 28.14 32.73 -13.20
CA ASN A 388 27.74 32.55 -14.59
C ASN A 388 27.18 33.84 -15.23
N ALA A 389 26.72 34.81 -14.44
CA ALA A 389 26.30 36.13 -14.93
C ALA A 389 27.48 36.98 -15.44
N THR A 390 28.73 36.60 -15.12
CA THR A 390 29.94 37.23 -15.65
C THR A 390 30.36 36.66 -17.02
N TYR A 391 29.69 35.62 -17.52
CA TYR A 391 29.88 35.07 -18.86
C TYR A 391 28.52 35.05 -19.59
N GLU A 392 28.36 36.08 -20.44
CA GLU A 392 27.29 36.37 -21.40
C GLU A 392 26.14 35.37 -21.67
N THR A 393 24.93 35.94 -21.66
CA THR A 393 23.87 35.82 -22.68
C THR A 393 23.87 34.61 -23.61
N LYS A 394 23.05 33.60 -23.28
CA LYS A 394 21.89 33.13 -24.08
C LYS A 394 21.12 32.09 -23.27
N GLY A 395 19.79 32.15 -23.39
CA GLY A 395 18.84 31.58 -22.44
C GLY A 395 18.92 30.07 -22.24
N GLU A 396 18.80 29.69 -20.97
CA GLU A 396 18.06 28.51 -20.50
C GLU A 396 17.97 28.62 -18.97
N THR A 397 16.75 28.79 -18.45
CA THR A 397 16.50 28.79 -17.00
C THR A 397 16.61 27.37 -16.45
N SER A 398 17.83 26.91 -16.19
CA SER A 398 18.05 25.66 -15.45
C SER A 398 17.80 25.89 -13.95
N SER A 399 16.63 25.46 -13.47
CA SER A 399 16.40 25.25 -12.05
C SER A 399 17.34 24.16 -11.53
N SER A 400 17.96 24.37 -10.36
CA SER A 400 18.81 23.35 -9.74
C SER A 400 18.00 22.07 -9.45
N PRO A 401 18.50 20.87 -9.80
CA PRO A 401 17.77 19.61 -9.62
C PRO A 401 17.30 19.37 -8.18
N VAL A 402 18.07 19.83 -7.19
CA VAL A 402 17.82 19.56 -5.76
C VAL A 402 16.59 20.31 -5.24
N SER A 403 16.45 21.60 -5.58
CA SER A 403 15.26 22.38 -5.17
C SER A 403 13.98 21.89 -5.85
N ALA A 404 14.09 21.31 -7.05
CA ALA A 404 12.96 20.70 -7.76
C ALA A 404 12.54 19.38 -7.12
N ILE A 405 13.51 18.55 -6.69
CA ILE A 405 13.26 17.27 -6.02
C ILE A 405 12.53 17.48 -4.69
N VAL A 406 13.01 18.38 -3.81
CA VAL A 406 12.34 18.62 -2.52
C VAL A 406 10.91 19.15 -2.70
N SER A 407 10.67 20.08 -3.64
CA SER A 407 9.31 20.53 -3.96
C SER A 407 8.44 19.39 -4.44
N SER A 408 8.96 18.55 -5.35
CA SER A 408 8.22 17.41 -5.89
C SER A 408 7.83 16.38 -4.82
N VAL A 409 8.68 16.13 -3.83
CA VAL A 409 8.36 15.21 -2.73
C VAL A 409 7.27 15.77 -1.82
N PHE A 410 7.30 17.06 -1.49
CA PHE A 410 6.21 17.70 -0.75
C PHE A 410 4.90 17.73 -1.56
N ASP A 411 4.98 17.93 -2.88
CA ASP A 411 3.81 17.90 -3.77
C ASP A 411 3.24 16.49 -3.93
N VAL A 412 4.08 15.45 -3.90
CA VAL A 412 3.62 14.05 -3.87
C VAL A 412 3.05 13.71 -2.50
N TRP A 413 3.70 14.14 -1.42
CA TRP A 413 3.23 13.93 -0.05
C TRP A 413 1.86 14.59 0.17
N SER A 414 1.70 15.85 -0.20
CA SER A 414 0.43 16.58 -0.08
C SER A 414 -0.68 15.90 -0.89
N SER A 415 -0.35 15.27 -2.02
CA SER A 415 -1.33 14.51 -2.81
C SER A 415 -1.81 13.19 -2.17
N LEU A 416 -1.20 12.74 -1.07
CA LEU A 416 -1.69 11.62 -0.25
C LEU A 416 -2.80 12.03 0.72
N PHE A 417 -2.91 13.32 1.02
CA PHE A 417 -3.86 13.84 1.99
C PHE A 417 -5.00 14.54 1.28
N LEU A 418 -6.22 14.25 1.73
CA LEU A 418 -7.38 15.06 1.37
C LEU A 418 -7.21 16.47 1.93
N ASP A 419 -7.80 17.44 1.25
CA ASP A 419 -7.92 18.78 1.80
C ASP A 419 -8.60 18.70 3.18
N PRO A 420 -8.02 19.29 4.25
CA PRO A 420 -8.59 19.26 5.59
C PRO A 420 -10.07 19.66 5.63
N HIS A 421 -10.48 20.61 4.79
CA HIS A 421 -11.86 21.10 4.70
C HIS A 421 -12.85 20.06 4.13
N TRP A 422 -12.36 19.02 3.46
CA TRP A 422 -13.22 17.98 2.88
C TRP A 422 -13.69 16.96 3.92
N ILE A 423 -13.12 16.96 5.14
CA ILE A 423 -13.45 15.98 6.18
C ILE A 423 -13.91 16.63 7.51
N PRO A 424 -15.20 17.02 7.61
CA PRO A 424 -15.84 17.58 8.82
C PRO A 424 -15.47 16.96 10.18
N GLY A 425 -15.12 17.81 11.15
CA GLY A 425 -14.85 17.54 12.56
C GLY A 425 -14.09 18.69 13.26
N SER A 426 -14.65 19.26 14.34
CA SER A 426 -13.98 20.28 15.17
C SER A 426 -12.74 19.68 15.85
N GLY A 427 -11.56 19.92 15.26
CA GLY A 427 -10.26 19.31 15.62
C GLY A 427 -9.32 19.16 14.41
N GLU A 428 -9.85 19.37 13.20
CA GLU A 428 -9.24 19.21 11.86
C GLU A 428 -7.81 19.72 11.64
N ALA A 429 -7.38 20.76 12.36
CA ALA A 429 -6.01 21.26 12.21
C ALA A 429 -5.00 20.27 12.81
N GLU A 430 -5.24 19.72 13.99
CA GLU A 430 -4.21 19.03 14.76
C GLU A 430 -3.92 17.60 14.29
N THR A 431 -4.91 16.88 13.76
CA THR A 431 -4.75 15.46 13.34
C THR A 431 -4.17 15.32 11.94
N ALA A 432 -4.57 16.18 11.00
CA ALA A 432 -3.88 16.25 9.71
C ALA A 432 -2.44 16.74 9.94
N MET A 433 -2.26 17.73 10.84
CA MET A 433 -0.96 18.13 11.34
C MET A 433 -0.20 17.04 12.06
N ALA A 434 -0.68 15.83 12.37
CA ALA A 434 0.13 14.86 13.14
C ALA A 434 1.06 13.96 12.29
N TYR A 435 0.93 13.94 10.96
CA TYR A 435 1.68 13.02 10.09
C TYR A 435 2.74 13.76 9.25
N SER A 436 3.76 14.30 9.92
CA SER A 436 5.02 14.66 9.26
C SER A 436 5.98 13.49 9.39
N VAL A 437 6.62 13.14 8.28
CA VAL A 437 7.58 12.05 8.12
C VAL A 437 8.51 11.94 9.35
N ASP A 438 8.12 11.04 10.24
CA ASP A 438 8.77 10.62 11.48
C ASP A 438 9.04 11.68 12.58
N GLY A 439 8.02 12.47 12.94
CA GLY A 439 8.10 13.26 14.18
C GLY A 439 6.97 14.25 14.48
N ARG A 440 5.71 13.88 14.24
CA ARG A 440 4.47 14.55 14.70
C ARG A 440 4.49 16.09 14.76
N SER A 441 4.69 16.79 13.64
CA SER A 441 3.58 17.59 13.07
C SER A 441 3.87 18.33 11.75
N PHE A 442 2.84 18.64 10.94
CA PHE A 442 2.93 19.46 9.71
C PHE A 442 3.65 20.79 10.03
N PRO A 443 4.56 21.26 9.16
CA PRO A 443 4.96 22.65 9.22
C PRO A 443 3.73 23.52 8.94
N LYS A 444 3.44 24.47 9.84
CA LYS A 444 2.46 25.53 9.55
C LYS A 444 2.84 26.18 8.21
N PRO A 445 1.89 26.40 7.28
CA PRO A 445 2.15 27.27 6.16
C PRO A 445 2.53 28.64 6.73
N THR A 446 3.79 29.03 6.56
CA THR A 446 4.20 30.41 6.82
C THR A 446 3.38 31.28 5.89
N LYS A 447 2.46 32.07 6.45
CA LYS A 447 1.86 33.17 5.68
C LYS A 447 3.02 34.00 5.12
N PRO A 448 2.97 34.44 3.86
CA PRO A 448 3.85 35.52 3.46
C PRO A 448 3.56 36.68 4.40
N GLU A 449 4.57 37.14 5.13
CA GLU A 449 4.49 38.43 5.82
C GLU A 449 4.20 39.45 4.72
N VAL A 450 2.97 39.96 4.74
CA VAL A 450 2.60 41.13 3.96
C VAL A 450 3.30 42.30 4.66
N GLY A 451 4.43 42.69 4.09
CA GLY A 451 5.01 44.02 4.30
C GLY A 451 4.30 45.05 3.44
#